data_AF-A0AAU1LIA6-F1
#
_entry.id   AF-A0AAU1LIA6-F1
#
_cell.length_a   1.000
_cell.length_b   1.000
_cell.length_c   1.000
_cell.angle_alpha   90.00
_cell.angle_beta   90.00
_cell.angle_gamma   90.00
#
_symmetry.space_group_name_H-M   'P 1'
#
loop_
_entity.id
_entity.type
_entity.pdbx_description
1 polymer ?
#
loop_
_entity_poly.entity_id
_entity_poly.type
_entity_poly.pdbx_seq_one_letter_code
_entity_poly.pdbx_strand_id
1 'polypeptide(L)' 'MDLTPDQAALAVEHHDCPNCDAPAGSACRTRGGKTAAKYHTPRFVLVPALR' A
#
# COMPACT_ATOMS: atom_id res chain seq x y z
N MET A 1 14.12 -2.77 -12.93
CA MET A 1 14.75 -2.72 -11.59
C MET A 1 13.81 -3.44 -10.65
N ASP A 2 14.26 -4.50 -10.01
CA ASP A 2 13.47 -5.18 -8.98
C ASP A 2 13.62 -4.41 -7.66
N LEU A 3 12.49 -3.97 -7.11
CA LEU A 3 12.46 -3.31 -5.80
C LEU A 3 12.64 -4.38 -4.71
N THR A 4 13.40 -4.06 -3.66
CA THR A 4 13.35 -4.87 -2.44
C THR A 4 11.96 -4.80 -1.81
N PRO A 5 11.57 -5.78 -0.97
CA PRO A 5 10.26 -5.75 -0.31
C PRO A 5 10.01 -4.44 0.46
N ASP A 6 11.02 -3.91 1.13
CA ASP A 6 10.92 -2.64 1.87
C ASP A 6 10.73 -1.44 0.94
N GLN A 7 11.43 -1.41 -0.18
CA GLN A 7 11.26 -0.36 -1.19
C GLN A 7 9.88 -0.43 -1.84
N ALA A 8 9.38 -1.63 -2.11
CA ALA A 8 8.02 -1.83 -2.62
C ALA A 8 6.97 -1.37 -1.60
N ALA A 9 7.15 -1.69 -0.32
CA ALA A 9 6.27 -1.23 0.75
C ALA A 9 6.24 0.31 0.83
N LEU A 10 7.40 0.96 0.87
CA LEU A 10 7.50 2.42 0.88
C LEU A 10 6.83 3.04 -0.36
N ALA A 11 7.06 2.48 -1.55
CA ALA A 11 6.44 2.96 -2.78
C ALA A 11 4.91 2.84 -2.74
N VAL A 12 4.36 1.75 -2.19
CA VAL A 12 2.91 1.57 -2.03
C VAL A 12 2.35 2.54 -0.98
N GLU A 13 3.05 2.71 0.14
CA GLU A 13 2.61 3.58 1.22
C GLU A 13 2.67 5.07 0.86
N HIS A 14 3.42 5.48 -0.17
CA HIS A 14 3.43 6.87 -0.66
C HIS A 14 2.09 7.38 -1.22
N HIS A 15 1.12 6.50 -1.46
CA HIS A 15 -0.20 6.85 -1.98
C HIS A 15 -1.28 6.57 -0.95
N ASP A 16 -2.35 7.36 -0.89
CA ASP A 16 -3.54 7.01 -0.11
C ASP A 16 -4.15 5.69 -0.63
N CYS A 17 -4.76 4.90 0.25
CA CYS A 17 -5.43 3.66 -0.16
C CYS A 17 -6.85 3.96 -0.68
N PRO A 18 -7.17 3.68 -1.96
CA PRO A 18 -8.50 3.99 -2.52
C PRO A 18 -9.65 3.15 -1.96
N ASN A 19 -9.36 2.14 -1.13
CA ASN A 19 -10.35 1.17 -0.65
C ASN A 19 -10.63 1.27 0.85
N CYS A 20 -9.66 1.72 1.65
CA CYS A 20 -9.84 1.88 3.09
C CYS A 20 -9.42 3.25 3.62
N ASP A 21 -9.13 4.18 2.71
CA ASP A 21 -8.80 5.58 2.99
C ASP A 21 -7.60 5.75 3.95
N ALA A 22 -6.76 4.72 4.06
CA ALA A 22 -5.52 4.80 4.82
C ALA A 22 -4.61 5.86 4.16
N PRO A 23 -4.13 6.87 4.91
CA PRO A 23 -3.35 7.95 4.35
C PRO A 23 -1.97 7.47 3.87
N ALA A 24 -1.34 8.25 3.01
CA ALA A 24 0.05 8.10 2.63
C ALA A 24 0.96 8.06 3.87
N GLY A 25 2.00 7.22 3.82
CA GLY A 25 2.90 6.91 4.92
C GLY A 25 2.33 5.91 5.94
N SER A 26 1.18 5.28 5.65
CA SER A 26 0.58 4.29 6.55
C SER A 26 0.16 3.01 5.83
N ALA A 27 0.31 1.89 6.53
CA ALA A 27 -0.19 0.59 6.10
C ALA A 27 -1.72 0.57 5.99
N CYS A 28 -2.25 -0.26 5.10
CA CYS A 28 -3.70 -0.46 4.98
C CYS A 28 -4.31 -0.95 6.30
N ARG A 29 -5.58 -0.60 6.52
CA ARG A 29 -6.36 -1.04 7.68
C ARG A 29 -7.39 -2.09 7.28
N THR A 30 -7.65 -3.03 8.20
CA THR A 30 -8.79 -3.95 8.12
C THR A 30 -10.08 -3.20 8.45
N ARG A 31 -11.23 -3.82 8.16
CA ARG A 31 -12.55 -3.25 8.51
C ARG A 31 -12.71 -2.96 10.01
N GLY A 32 -12.04 -3.72 10.87
CA GLY A 32 -12.01 -3.49 12.32
C GLY A 32 -11.00 -2.41 12.76
N GLY A 33 -10.45 -1.65 11.82
CA GLY A 33 -9.50 -0.57 12.08
C GLY A 33 -8.13 -1.03 12.55
N LYS A 34 -7.76 -2.31 12.42
CA LYS A 34 -6.41 -2.80 12.75
C LYS A 34 -5.50 -2.72 11.53
N THR A 35 -4.17 -2.73 11.71
CA THR A 35 -3.24 -2.86 10.57
C THR A 35 -3.49 -4.15 9.82
N ALA A 36 -3.62 -4.07 8.50
CA ALA A 36 -3.80 -5.22 7.63
C ALA A 36 -2.46 -5.91 7.38
N ALA A 37 -2.48 -7.24 7.25
CA ALA A 37 -1.27 -8.02 6.92
C ALA A 37 -0.82 -7.82 5.46
N LYS A 38 -1.68 -7.25 4.61
CA LYS A 38 -1.44 -7.02 3.18
C LYS A 38 -2.07 -5.69 2.77
N TYR A 39 -1.54 -5.09 1.72
CA TYR A 39 -2.17 -3.94 1.07
C TYR A 39 -3.32 -4.36 0.17
N HIS A 40 -4.21 -3.41 -0.13
CA HIS A 40 -5.27 -3.61 -1.11
C HIS A 40 -4.69 -3.51 -2.52
N THR A 41 -5.09 -4.41 -3.41
CA THR A 41 -4.65 -4.45 -4.81
C THR A 41 -4.75 -3.09 -5.53
N PRO A 42 -5.82 -2.29 -5.37
CA PRO A 42 -5.91 -0.97 -6.00
C PRO A 42 -4.77 -0.01 -5.63
N ARG A 43 -4.15 -0.16 -4.46
CA ARG A 43 -3.02 0.68 -4.03
C ARG A 43 -1.74 0.33 -4.79
N PHE A 44 -1.54 -0.94 -5.17
CA PHE A 44 -0.40 -1.36 -5.98
C PHE A 44 -0.45 -0.80 -7.41
N VAL A 45 -1.65 -0.66 -7.99
CA VAL A 45 -1.83 -0.09 -9.34
C VAL A 45 -1.29 1.35 -9.45
N LEU A 46 -1.21 2.07 -8.33
CA LEU A 46 -0.66 3.42 -8.24
C LEU A 46 0.86 3.46 -8.34
N VAL A 47 1.55 2.31 -8.20
CA VAL A 47 3.00 2.20 -8.26
C VAL A 47 3.41 1.59 -9.60
N PRO A 48 3.94 2.36 -10.55
CA PRO A 48 4.29 1.88 -11.89
C PRO A 48 5.25 0.70 -11.97
N ALA A 49 6.10 0.51 -10.96
CA ALA A 49 7.09 -0.55 -10.90
C ALA A 49 6.55 -1.89 -10.37
N LEU A 50 5.31 -1.92 -9.86
CA LEU A 50 4.69 -3.10 -9.25
C LEU A 50 3.53 -3.68 -10.11
N ARG A 51 3.42 -3.24 -11.36
CA ARG A 51 2.46 -3.72 -12.36
C ARG A 51 3.13 -4.60 -13.40
#